data_AF-A0A6H5IUJ9-F1
#
_entry.id   AF-A0A6H5IUJ9-F1
#
_cell.length_a   1.000
_cell.length_b   1.000
_cell.length_c   1.000
_cell.angle_alpha   90.00
_cell.angle_beta   90.00
_cell.angle_gamma   90.00
#
_symmetry.space_group_name_H-M   'P 1'
#
loop_
_entity.id
_entity.type
_entity.pdbx_description
1 polymer ?
#
loop_
_entity_poly.entity_id
_entity_poly.type
_entity_poly.pdbx_seq_one_letter_code
_entity_poly.pdbx_strand_id
1 'polypeptide(L)'
;MYSVDIQNGGVIKKIKGIKSSVVKNTITFDDYLQCLRENTIISREQHNIRSRLPCSAIREGEENCAQPLTTTKRYLVPGTVDTLPWGHKDIASEPPAKKP
;
A
#
# COMPACT_ATOMS: atom_id res chain seq x y z
N MET A 1 -2.19 -0.55 -1.67
CA MET A 1 -1.10 -0.43 -2.66
C MET A 1 -1.32 -1.51 -3.70
N TYR A 2 -1.07 -1.26 -4.98
CA TYR A 2 -1.05 -2.30 -6.00
C TYR A 2 0.06 -2.07 -7.01
N SER A 3 0.55 -3.17 -7.57
CA SER A 3 1.57 -3.18 -8.62
C SER A 3 1.17 -4.17 -9.70
N VAL A 4 1.30 -3.78 -10.97
CA VAL A 4 0.98 -4.64 -12.13
C VAL A 4 2.16 -4.64 -13.06
N ASP A 5 2.69 -5.82 -13.35
CA ASP A 5 3.70 -6.02 -14.38
C ASP A 5 3.00 -6.39 -15.69
N ILE A 6 3.13 -5.54 -16.70
CA ILE A 6 2.58 -5.77 -18.02
C ILE A 6 3.71 -6.33 -18.87
N GLN A 7 3.54 -7.54 -19.40
CA GLN A 7 4.51 -8.17 -20.30
C GLN A 7 4.84 -7.20 -21.45
N ASN A 8 6.10 -6.72 -21.51
CA ASN A 8 6.63 -5.69 -22.41
C ASN A 8 6.15 -4.23 -22.23
N GLY A 9 5.30 -3.94 -21.23
CA GLY A 9 4.79 -2.59 -20.92
C GLY A 9 5.39 -1.94 -19.67
N GLY A 10 6.18 -2.69 -18.91
CA GLY A 10 6.79 -2.24 -17.65
C GLY A 10 5.83 -2.33 -16.46
N VAL A 11 6.33 -1.88 -15.30
CA VAL A 11 5.62 -2.02 -14.03
C VAL A 11 4.84 -0.75 -13.68
N ILE A 12 3.53 -0.90 -13.48
CA ILE A 12 2.64 0.16 -12.98
C ILE A 12 2.50 0.01 -11.46
N LYS A 13 2.90 1.05 -10.72
CA LYS A 13 2.83 1.09 -9.25
C LYS A 13 1.87 2.19 -8.80
N LYS A 14 0.90 1.87 -7.93
CA LYS A 14 0.04 2.89 -7.30
C LYS A 14 -0.10 2.69 -5.79
N ILE A 15 0.06 3.80 -5.07
CA ILE A 15 -0.16 3.87 -3.63
C ILE A 15 -1.08 5.07 -3.34
N LYS A 16 -2.09 4.85 -2.50
CA LYS A 16 -3.03 5.90 -2.11
C LYS A 16 -2.34 6.90 -1.18
N GLY A 17 -2.51 8.20 -1.44
CA GLY A 17 -2.01 9.27 -0.57
C GLY A 17 -0.51 9.59 -0.71
N ILE A 18 0.25 8.82 -1.48
CA ILE A 18 1.69 9.05 -1.70
C ILE A 18 1.91 9.74 -3.05
N LYS A 19 2.84 10.70 -3.10
CA LYS A 19 3.26 11.36 -4.35
C LYS A 19 3.77 10.34 -5.38
N SER A 20 3.37 10.52 -6.63
CA SER A 20 3.77 9.63 -7.73
C SER A 20 5.28 9.57 -7.95
N SER A 21 6.01 10.67 -7.72
CA SER A 21 7.48 10.70 -7.81
C SER A 21 8.14 9.79 -6.78
N VAL A 22 7.62 9.78 -5.55
CA VAL A 22 8.09 8.89 -4.48
C VAL A 22 7.81 7.44 -4.86
N VAL A 23 6.58 7.12 -5.28
CA VAL A 23 6.22 5.76 -5.74
C VAL A 23 7.08 5.28 -6.91
N LYS A 24 7.48 6.17 -7.83
CA LYS A 24 8.36 5.80 -8.95
C LYS A 24 9.78 5.48 -8.48
N ASN A 25 10.33 6.27 -7.56
CA ASN A 25 11.75 6.24 -7.21
C ASN A 25 12.10 5.33 -6.02
N THR A 26 11.21 5.18 -5.03
CA THR A 26 11.54 4.52 -3.76
C THR A 26 10.83 3.19 -3.54
N ILE A 27 9.82 2.89 -4.35
CA ILE A 27 9.00 1.69 -4.23
C ILE A 27 9.27 0.78 -5.42
N THR A 28 9.46 -0.52 -5.16
CA THR A 28 9.68 -1.55 -6.17
C THR A 28 8.48 -2.49 -6.30
N PHE A 29 8.52 -3.38 -7.29
CA PHE A 29 7.53 -4.45 -7.42
C PHE A 29 7.67 -5.47 -6.28
N ASP A 30 8.91 -5.73 -5.84
CA ASP A 30 9.20 -6.70 -4.79
C ASP A 30 8.68 -6.23 -3.43
N ASP A 31 8.76 -4.92 -3.13
CA ASP A 31 8.12 -4.32 -1.95
C ASP A 31 6.61 -4.65 -1.90
N TYR A 32 5.93 -4.68 -3.04
CA TYR A 32 4.52 -5.09 -3.10
C TYR A 32 4.32 -6.57 -2.80
N LEU A 33 5.15 -7.46 -3.37
CA LEU A 33 5.09 -8.90 -3.09
C LEU A 33 5.36 -9.19 -1.61
N GLN A 34 6.31 -8.48 -1.01
CA GLN A 34 6.66 -8.61 0.39
C GLN A 34 5.47 -8.20 1.28
N CYS A 35 4.88 -7.02 1.05
CA CYS A 35 3.67 -6.59 1.74
C CYS A 35 2.52 -7.59 1.60
N LEU A 36 2.36 -8.21 0.43
CA LEU A 36 1.27 -9.13 0.13
C LEU A 36 1.45 -10.48 0.85
N ARG A 37 2.67 -11.04 0.82
CA ARG A 37 2.97 -12.38 1.36
C ARG A 37 3.21 -12.36 2.86
N GLU A 38 3.95 -11.37 3.35
CA GLU A 38 4.42 -11.32 4.74
C GLU A 38 3.52 -10.45 5.64
N ASN A 39 2.50 -9.77 5.07
CA ASN A 39 1.67 -8.77 5.78
C ASN A 39 2.50 -7.69 6.48
N THR A 40 3.63 -7.32 5.90
CA THR A 40 4.53 -6.30 6.44
C THR A 40 4.04 -4.89 6.10
N ILE A 41 4.30 -3.96 7.02
CA ILE A 41 4.06 -2.53 6.81
C ILE A 41 5.35 -1.95 6.23
N ILE A 42 5.29 -1.44 5.01
CA ILE A 42 6.40 -0.71 4.40
C ILE A 42 6.17 0.77 4.60
N SER A 43 7.13 1.45 5.23
CA SER A 43 7.12 2.90 5.38
C SER A 43 8.19 3.57 4.51
N ARG A 44 7.84 4.71 3.92
CA ARG A 44 8.77 5.56 3.14
C ARG A 44 8.53 7.02 3.46
N GLU A 45 9.61 7.78 3.56
CA GLU A 45 9.55 9.23 3.72
C GLU A 45 9.19 9.90 2.39
N GLN A 46 8.22 10.81 2.43
CA GLN A 46 8.00 11.79 1.37
C GLN A 46 8.24 13.18 1.92
N HIS A 47 8.74 14.09 1.09
CA HIS A 47 8.86 15.47 1.48
C HIS A 47 7.79 16.34 0.85
N ASN A 48 7.20 17.20 1.66
CA ASN A 48 6.29 18.24 1.23
C ASN A 48 6.86 19.61 1.55
N ILE A 49 6.61 20.59 0.68
CA ILE A 49 6.97 21.97 0.92
C ILE A 49 5.68 22.65 1.38
N ARG A 50 5.65 23.07 2.65
CA ARG A 50 4.51 23.77 3.24
C ARG A 50 4.95 25.13 3.73
N SER A 51 4.16 26.16 3.42
CA SER A 51 4.31 27.47 4.04
C SER A 51 3.46 27.52 5.30
N ARG A 52 4.07 27.61 6.48
CA ARG A 52 3.35 27.79 7.75
C ARG A 52 3.10 29.27 8.09
N LEU A 53 3.75 30.19 7.40
CA LEU A 53 3.64 31.65 7.55
C LEU A 53 3.74 32.34 6.17
N PRO A 54 3.34 33.63 6.03
CA PRO A 54 3.22 34.28 4.71
C PRO A 54 4.51 34.30 3.86
N CYS A 55 5.69 34.11 4.46
CA CYS A 55 6.97 34.32 3.77
C CYS A 55 8.03 33.20 3.92
N SER A 56 7.74 32.07 4.60
CA SER A 56 8.73 30.97 4.71
C SER A 56 8.13 29.62 4.35
N ALA A 57 8.73 28.96 3.36
CA ALA A 57 8.44 27.60 2.97
C ALA A 57 9.42 26.65 3.69
N ILE A 58 8.91 25.64 4.38
CA ILE A 58 9.70 24.63 5.09
C ILE A 58 9.50 23.29 4.40
N ARG A 59 10.58 22.51 4.26
CA ARG A 59 10.52 21.11 3.81
C ARG A 59 10.19 20.24 5.01
N GLU A 60 9.01 19.63 4.99
CA GLU A 60 8.54 18.69 6.01
C GLU A 60 8.62 17.26 5.47
N GLY A 61 9.15 16.33 6.26
CA GLY A 61 9.12 14.89 5.98
C GLY A 61 7.85 14.26 6.55
N GLU A 62 7.12 13.51 5.74
CA GLU A 62 5.98 12.70 6.14
C GLU A 62 6.30 11.23 5.89
N GLU A 63 6.16 10.39 6.90
CA GLU A 63 6.29 8.94 6.76
C GLU A 63 4.96 8.36 6.28
N ASN A 64 4.96 7.69 5.13
CA ASN A 64 3.78 7.02 4.60
C ASN A 64 3.92 5.52 4.71
N CYS A 65 2.91 4.88 5.30
CA CYS A 65 2.84 3.44 5.45
C CYS A 65 1.92 2.83 4.38
N ALA A 66 2.38 1.76 3.73
CA ALA A 66 1.52 0.85 2.99
C ALA A 66 0.75 -0.02 3.99
N GLN A 67 -0.58 0.00 3.91
CA GLN A 67 -1.42 -0.84 4.79
C GLN A 67 -1.31 -2.32 4.39
N PRO A 68 -1.14 -3.23 5.36
CA PRO A 68 -1.03 -4.66 5.09
C PRO A 68 -2.39 -5.25 4.74
N LEU A 69 -2.39 -6.33 3.96
CA LEU A 69 -3.62 -6.91 3.41
C LEU A 69 -4.60 -7.35 4.51
N THR A 70 -4.08 -7.88 5.61
CA THR A 70 -4.86 -8.28 6.81
C THR A 70 -5.66 -7.16 7.45
N THR A 71 -5.27 -5.89 7.25
CA THR A 71 -6.00 -4.73 7.78
C THR A 71 -7.09 -4.22 6.83
N THR A 72 -7.13 -4.74 5.61
CA THR A 72 -8.17 -4.44 4.64
C THR A 72 -9.41 -5.28 4.93
N LYS A 73 -10.61 -4.76 4.66
CA LYS A 73 -11.90 -5.48 4.81
C LYS A 73 -12.10 -6.62 3.78
N ARG A 74 -11.01 -7.25 3.33
CA ARG A 74 -10.98 -8.27 2.27
C ARG A 74 -10.13 -9.48 2.70
N TYR A 75 -10.60 -10.66 2.30
CA TYR A 75 -9.94 -11.94 2.40
C TYR A 75 -9.25 -12.29 1.08
N LEU A 76 -8.01 -12.77 1.14
CA LEU A 76 -7.30 -13.32 -0.02
C LEU A 76 -7.66 -14.80 -0.16
N VAL A 77 -8.17 -15.21 -1.30
CA VAL A 77 -8.52 -16.61 -1.55
C VAL A 77 -7.23 -17.43 -1.73
N PRO A 78 -6.98 -18.46 -0.89
CA PRO A 78 -5.74 -19.24 -0.95
C PRO A 78 -5.51 -19.83 -2.33
N GLY A 79 -4.29 -19.70 -2.86
CA GLY A 79 -3.92 -20.25 -4.16
C GLY A 79 -4.39 -19.44 -5.37
N THR A 80 -5.02 -18.28 -5.18
CA THR A 80 -5.43 -17.36 -6.25
C THR A 80 -4.93 -15.94 -5.98
N VAL A 81 -5.15 -15.04 -6.95
CA VAL A 81 -4.93 -13.59 -6.79
C VAL A 81 -6.21 -12.83 -6.42
N ASP A 82 -7.33 -13.53 -6.31
CA ASP A 82 -8.63 -12.92 -6.08
C ASP A 82 -8.86 -12.62 -4.59
N THR A 83 -9.53 -11.49 -4.36
CA THR A 83 -9.90 -11.06 -3.00
C THR A 83 -11.41 -10.95 -2.87
N LEU A 84 -11.96 -11.53 -1.81
CA LEU A 84 -13.38 -11.46 -1.45
C LEU A 84 -13.59 -10.52 -0.26
N PRO A 85 -14.74 -9.85 -0.12
CA PRO A 85 -15.06 -9.12 1.10
C PRO A 85 -15.23 -10.10 2.28
N TRP A 86 -14.75 -9.73 3.48
CA TRP A 86 -14.99 -10.55 4.68
C TRP A 86 -16.50 -10.76 4.90
N GLY A 87 -16.92 -12.00 5.14
CA GLY A 87 -18.34 -12.39 5.24
C GLY A 87 -18.97 -12.85 3.91
N HIS A 88 -18.20 -12.95 2.82
CA HIS A 88 -18.65 -13.61 1.59
C HIS A 88 -18.98 -15.09 1.85
N LYS A 89 -19.99 -15.62 1.15
CA LYS A 89 -20.50 -16.99 1.38
C LYS A 89 -19.45 -18.09 1.19
N ASP A 90 -18.45 -17.82 0.36
CA ASP A 90 -17.37 -18.76 0.04
C ASP A 90 -16.22 -18.74 1.06
N ILE A 91 -16.30 -17.88 2.08
CA ILE A 91 -15.29 -17.77 3.14
C ILE A 91 -15.79 -18.58 4.34
N ALA A 92 -15.14 -19.72 4.60
CA ALA A 92 -15.42 -20.55 5.77
C ALA A 92 -14.79 -20.03 7.07
N SER A 93 -13.90 -19.01 7.00
CA SER A 93 -13.18 -18.47 8.15
C SER A 93 -13.72 -17.14 8.65
N GLU A 94 -13.69 -16.93 9.96
CA GLU A 94 -14.02 -15.64 10.56
C GLU A 94 -12.98 -14.56 10.23
N PRO A 95 -13.38 -13.28 10.15
CA PRO A 95 -12.45 -12.18 9.91
C PRO A 95 -11.42 -12.06 11.04
N PRO A 96 -10.18 -11.61 10.74
CA PRO A 96 -9.17 -11.40 11.76
C PRO A 96 -9.66 -10.40 12.79
N ALA A 97 -9.38 -10.67 14.07
CA ALA A 97 -9.72 -9.77 15.16
C ALA A 97 -9.20 -8.36 14.85
N LYS A 98 -10.07 -7.35 14.95
CA LYS A 98 -9.66 -5.95 14.87
C LYS A 98 -8.63 -5.73 15.97
N LYS A 99 -7.38 -5.46 15.60
CA LYS A 99 -6.39 -4.96 16.56
C LYS A 99 -6.92 -3.62 17.11
N PRO A 100 -6.84 -3.41 18.44
CA PRO A 100 -7.37 -2.21 19.09
C PRO A 100 -6.71 -0.94 18.58
#